data_AF-A0A1C3EJE0-F1
#
_entry.id   AF-A0A1C3EJE0-F1
#
_cell.length_a   1.000
_cell.length_b   1.000
_cell.length_c   1.000
_cell.angle_alpha   90.00
_cell.angle_beta   90.00
_cell.angle_gamma   90.00
#
_symmetry.space_group_name_H-M   'P 1'
#
loop_
_entity.id
_entity.type
_entity.pdbx_description
1 polymer ?
#
loop_
_entity_poly.entity_id
_entity_poly.type
_entity_poly.pdbx_seq_one_letter_code
_entity_poly.pdbx_strand_id
1 'polypeptide(L)'
;MMKEIKISPEELRAKQQAAQAGRVEDSAGLVRAMKAAGELTHSGWLRRQIHERREVPLERLCQSADITSTQLNDFLEGLGPLSTVQVDAICAALGIIPAGTEKVA
;
A
#
# COMPACT_ATOMS: atom_id res chain seq x y z
N MET A 1 49.41 3.18 2.30
CA MET A 1 49.27 1.70 2.39
C MET A 1 47.79 1.37 2.45
N MET A 2 47.18 0.96 1.33
CA MET A 2 45.80 0.49 1.30
C MET A 2 45.80 -0.99 1.73
N LYS A 3 45.11 -1.31 2.83
CA LYS A 3 44.94 -2.70 3.29
C LYS A 3 43.91 -3.37 2.37
N GLU A 4 44.34 -4.27 1.50
CA GLU A 4 43.44 -5.16 0.77
C GLU A 4 42.63 -5.97 1.80
N ILE A 5 41.33 -5.69 1.88
CA ILE A 5 40.41 -6.45 2.71
C ILE A 5 40.16 -7.76 1.97
N LYS A 6 40.94 -8.80 2.31
CA LYS A 6 40.73 -10.17 1.81
C LYS A 6 39.48 -10.76 2.48
N ILE A 7 38.30 -10.33 2.06
CA ILE A 7 37.04 -10.99 2.44
C ILE A 7 37.04 -12.34 1.72
N SER A 8 37.03 -13.43 2.48
CA SER A 8 36.88 -14.77 1.91
C SER A 8 35.52 -14.88 1.19
N PRO A 9 35.41 -15.62 0.07
CA PRO A 9 34.12 -15.85 -0.59
C PRO A 9 33.02 -16.36 0.35
N GLU A 10 33.41 -17.07 1.41
CA GLU A 10 32.50 -17.57 2.45
C GLU A 10 31.97 -16.45 3.36
N GLU A 11 32.83 -15.51 3.79
CA GLU A 11 32.42 -14.35 4.59
C GLU A 11 31.53 -13.39 3.79
N LEU A 12 31.80 -13.23 2.49
CA LEU A 12 30.94 -12.43 1.60
C LEU A 12 29.55 -13.07 1.48
N ARG A 13 29.49 -14.40 1.34
CA ARG A 13 28.22 -15.15 1.24
C ARG A 13 27.43 -15.05 2.55
N ALA A 14 28.08 -15.17 3.71
CA ALA A 14 27.45 -15.02 5.02
C ALA A 14 26.87 -13.60 5.23
N LYS A 15 27.61 -12.56 4.83
CA LYS A 15 27.13 -11.16 4.90
C LYS A 15 25.94 -10.91 3.96
N GLN A 16 25.96 -11.49 2.75
CA GLN A 16 24.84 -11.39 1.82
C GLN A 16 23.60 -12.13 2.33
N GLN A 17 23.77 -13.33 2.90
CA GLN A 17 22.67 -14.07 3.51
C GLN A 17 22.08 -13.36 4.73
N ALA A 18 22.90 -12.76 5.61
CA ALA A 18 22.40 -11.95 6.72
C ALA A 18 21.66 -10.69 6.24
N ALA A 19 22.17 -10.01 5.21
CA ALA A 19 21.50 -8.85 4.61
C ALA A 19 20.19 -9.24 3.90
N GLN A 20 20.15 -10.42 3.27
CA GLN A 20 18.96 -10.95 2.62
C GLN A 20 17.93 -11.44 3.65
N ALA A 21 18.36 -12.13 4.71
CA ALA A 21 17.51 -12.55 5.82
C ALA A 21 16.89 -11.34 6.53
N GLY A 22 17.68 -10.30 6.85
CA GLY A 22 17.16 -9.06 7.44
C GLY A 22 16.16 -8.34 6.54
N ARG A 23 16.39 -8.29 5.22
CA ARG A 23 15.40 -7.76 4.26
C ARG A 23 14.15 -8.62 4.18
N VAL A 24 14.28 -9.95 4.25
CA VAL A 24 13.16 -10.88 4.15
C VAL A 24 12.34 -10.88 5.44
N GLU A 25 12.96 -10.75 6.62
CA GLU A 25 12.26 -10.62 7.90
C GLU A 25 11.53 -9.28 8.01
N ASP A 26 12.16 -8.18 7.58
CA ASP A 26 11.53 -6.86 7.49
C ASP A 26 10.36 -6.86 6.49
N SER A 27 10.55 -7.45 5.31
CA SER A 27 9.51 -7.56 4.29
C SER A 27 8.38 -8.53 4.69
N ALA A 28 8.70 -9.67 5.32
CA ALA A 28 7.69 -10.62 5.78
C ALA A 28 6.92 -10.10 6.99
N GLY A 29 7.58 -9.33 7.86
CA GLY A 29 6.94 -8.59 8.95
C GLY A 29 5.98 -7.53 8.41
N LEU A 30 6.43 -6.73 7.44
CA LEU A 30 5.62 -5.74 6.75
C LEU A 30 4.41 -6.38 6.04
N VAL A 31 4.61 -7.45 5.27
CA VAL A 31 3.52 -8.16 4.58
C VAL A 31 2.52 -8.74 5.58
N ARG A 32 2.97 -9.28 6.73
CA ARG A 32 2.05 -9.74 7.78
C ARG A 32 1.27 -8.59 8.41
N ALA A 33 1.92 -7.46 8.67
CA ALA A 33 1.26 -6.26 9.21
C ALA A 33 0.23 -5.70 8.22
N MET A 34 0.58 -5.58 6.93
CA MET A 34 -0.34 -5.17 5.86
C MET A 34 -1.51 -6.16 5.71
N LYS A 35 -1.25 -7.47 5.82
CA LYS A 35 -2.30 -8.49 5.78
C LYS A 35 -3.23 -8.38 6.97
N ALA A 36 -2.71 -8.15 8.17
CA ALA A 36 -3.48 -7.96 9.40
C ALA A 36 -4.32 -6.67 9.37
N ALA A 37 -3.78 -5.58 8.81
CA ALA A 37 -4.49 -4.32 8.60
C ALA A 37 -5.48 -4.37 7.42
N GLY A 38 -5.51 -5.48 6.67
CA GLY A 38 -6.32 -5.63 5.47
C GLY A 38 -5.82 -4.83 4.27
N GLU A 39 -4.64 -4.19 4.33
CA GLU A 39 -4.04 -3.37 3.26
C GLU A 39 -3.72 -4.16 1.98
N LEU A 40 -3.67 -5.49 2.05
CA LEU A 40 -3.53 -6.36 0.88
C LEU A 40 -4.85 -6.59 0.12
N THR A 41 -5.98 -6.15 0.67
CA THR A 41 -7.25 -6.13 -0.06
C THR A 41 -7.39 -4.83 -0.83
N HIS A 42 -8.17 -4.83 -1.91
CA HIS A 42 -8.39 -3.63 -2.71
C HIS A 42 -8.93 -2.46 -1.87
N SER A 43 -9.83 -2.74 -0.92
CA SER A 43 -10.37 -1.73 0.01
C SER A 43 -9.38 -1.28 1.08
N GLY A 44 -8.51 -2.15 1.59
CA GLY A 44 -7.44 -1.73 2.51
C GLY A 44 -6.36 -0.88 1.83
N TRP A 45 -5.97 -1.26 0.62
CA TRP A 45 -5.07 -0.44 -0.19
C TRP A 45 -5.66 0.95 -0.46
N LEU A 46 -6.95 1.03 -0.84
CA LEU A 46 -7.60 2.32 -1.09
C LEU A 46 -7.66 3.19 0.16
N ARG A 47 -8.00 2.62 1.33
CA ARG A 47 -7.97 3.35 2.61
C ARG A 47 -6.61 3.99 2.86
N ARG A 48 -5.53 3.23 2.65
CA ARG A 48 -4.17 3.75 2.78
C ARG A 48 -3.91 4.90 1.81
N GLN A 49 -4.34 4.77 0.55
CA GLN A 49 -4.17 5.84 -0.44
C GLN A 49 -4.91 7.14 -0.04
N ILE A 50 -6.10 7.03 0.56
CA ILE A 50 -6.82 8.19 1.11
C ILE A 50 -6.02 8.84 2.25
N HIS A 51 -5.43 8.04 3.16
CA HIS A 51 -4.62 8.57 4.26
C HIS A 51 -3.28 9.19 3.83
N GLU A 52 -2.66 8.66 2.78
CA GLU A 52 -1.41 9.18 2.21
C GLU A 52 -1.64 10.48 1.42
N ARG A 53 -2.77 10.60 0.68
CA ARG A 53 -3.11 11.77 -0.13
C ARG A 53 -3.95 12.80 0.63
N ARG A 54 -3.36 13.38 1.67
CA ARG A 54 -4.01 14.40 2.53
C ARG A 54 -4.38 15.71 1.83
N GLU A 55 -3.86 15.91 0.62
CA GLU A 55 -4.15 17.08 -0.22
C GLU A 55 -5.57 17.06 -0.83
N VAL A 56 -6.21 15.88 -0.89
CA VAL A 56 -7.57 15.75 -1.41
C VAL A 56 -8.57 15.87 -0.24
N PRO A 57 -9.46 16.88 -0.23
CA PRO A 57 -10.46 17.01 0.82
C PRO A 57 -11.39 15.80 0.84
N LEU A 58 -11.69 15.27 2.04
CA LEU A 58 -12.61 14.14 2.20
C LEU A 58 -14.01 14.45 1.63
N GLU A 59 -14.46 15.69 1.72
CA GLU A 59 -15.72 16.16 1.12
C GLU A 59 -15.74 15.97 -0.40
N ARG A 60 -14.59 16.14 -1.08
CA ARG A 60 -14.51 15.86 -2.52
C ARG A 60 -14.65 14.38 -2.81
N LEU A 61 -14.06 13.51 -1.98
CA LEU A 61 -14.22 12.06 -2.13
C LEU A 61 -15.69 11.65 -1.94
N CYS A 62 -16.37 12.20 -0.94
CA CYS A 62 -17.79 12.01 -0.72
C CYS A 62 -18.63 12.45 -1.93
N GLN A 63 -18.36 13.64 -2.47
CA GLN A 63 -19.07 14.17 -3.64
C GLN A 63 -18.83 13.34 -4.90
N SER A 64 -17.58 12.95 -5.16
CA SER A 64 -17.24 12.17 -6.35
C SER A 64 -17.89 10.78 -6.35
N ALA A 65 -17.99 10.15 -5.18
CA ALA A 65 -18.55 8.82 -5.03
C ALA A 65 -20.04 8.81 -4.68
N ASP A 66 -20.70 9.96 -4.56
CA ASP A 66 -22.09 10.08 -4.12
C ASP A 66 -22.35 9.31 -2.80
N ILE A 67 -21.48 9.54 -1.81
CA ILE A 67 -21.57 8.93 -0.48
C ILE A 67 -21.62 9.98 0.62
N THR A 68 -22.21 9.60 1.74
CA THR A 68 -22.20 10.42 2.96
C THR A 68 -20.85 10.34 3.66
N SER A 69 -20.55 11.36 4.49
CA SER A 69 -19.38 11.34 5.37
C SER A 69 -19.35 10.14 6.31
N THR A 70 -20.53 9.68 6.77
CA THR A 70 -20.67 8.48 7.60
C THR A 70 -20.21 7.23 6.85
N GLN A 71 -20.68 7.05 5.61
CA GLN A 71 -20.27 5.91 4.77
C GLN A 71 -18.77 5.95 4.46
N LEU A 72 -18.20 7.13 4.22
CA LEU A 72 -16.76 7.27 4.05
C LEU A 72 -16.01 6.92 5.35
N ASN A 73 -16.49 7.35 6.52
CA ASN A 73 -15.87 7.01 7.80
C ASN A 73 -15.94 5.50 8.08
N ASP A 74 -17.11 4.89 7.87
CA ASP A 74 -17.29 3.44 8.02
C ASP A 74 -16.37 2.66 7.08
N PHE A 75 -16.18 3.16 5.86
CA PHE A 75 -15.21 2.59 4.93
C PHE A 75 -13.79 2.69 5.46
N LEU A 76 -13.36 3.87 5.92
CA LEU A 76 -12.01 4.10 6.46
C LEU A 76 -11.73 3.24 7.70
N GLU A 77 -12.71 3.08 8.58
CA GLU A 77 -12.62 2.22 9.76
C GLU A 77 -12.76 0.73 9.45
N GLY A 78 -13.15 0.37 8.22
CA GLY A 78 -13.35 -1.02 7.81
C GLY A 78 -14.64 -1.65 8.34
N LEU A 79 -15.60 -0.83 8.74
CA LEU A 79 -16.91 -1.24 9.26
C LEU A 79 -17.94 -1.48 8.16
N GLY A 80 -17.77 -0.83 7.00
CA GLY A 80 -18.71 -0.89 5.88
C GLY A 80 -18.02 -0.95 4.52
N PRO A 81 -18.42 -1.85 3.61
CA PRO A 81 -17.89 -1.84 2.25
C PRO A 81 -18.54 -0.72 1.42
N LEU A 82 -17.76 -0.18 0.49
CA LEU A 82 -18.29 0.62 -0.63
C LEU A 82 -18.51 -0.29 -1.84
N SER A 83 -19.44 0.09 -2.70
CA SER A 83 -19.62 -0.57 -4.00
C SER A 83 -18.43 -0.30 -4.93
N THR A 84 -18.25 -1.16 -5.94
CA THR A 84 -17.19 -0.99 -6.95
C THR A 84 -17.24 0.37 -7.64
N VAL A 85 -18.44 0.85 -7.98
CA VAL A 85 -18.64 2.16 -8.64
C VAL A 85 -18.16 3.31 -7.74
N GLN A 86 -18.45 3.24 -6.44
CA GLN A 86 -18.01 4.25 -5.47
C GLN A 86 -16.49 4.21 -5.28
N VAL A 87 -15.92 3.00 -5.24
CA VAL A 87 -14.47 2.80 -5.16
C VAL A 87 -13.76 3.40 -6.39
N ASP A 88 -14.25 3.12 -7.59
CA ASP A 88 -13.68 3.66 -8.82
C ASP A 88 -13.76 5.20 -8.86
N ALA A 89 -14.86 5.77 -8.39
CA ALA A 89 -15.03 7.21 -8.29
C ALA A 89 -14.05 7.86 -7.29
N ILE A 90 -13.80 7.23 -6.13
CA ILE A 90 -12.78 7.67 -5.17
C ILE A 90 -11.39 7.57 -5.81
N CYS A 91 -11.06 6.46 -6.48
CA CYS A 91 -9.79 6.31 -7.19
C CYS A 91 -9.58 7.43 -8.21
N ALA A 92 -10.60 7.73 -9.01
CA ALA A 92 -10.55 8.82 -9.98
C ALA A 92 -10.37 10.20 -9.31
N ALA A 93 -11.07 10.46 -8.21
CA ALA A 93 -10.95 11.71 -7.45
C ALA A 93 -9.55 11.88 -6.82
N LEU A 94 -8.93 10.77 -6.42
CA LEU A 94 -7.55 10.75 -5.95
C LEU A 94 -6.53 10.85 -7.10
N GLY A 95 -6.95 10.78 -8.36
CA GLY A 95 -6.03 10.72 -9.51
C GLY A 95 -5.25 9.41 -9.58
N ILE A 96 -5.84 8.33 -9.06
CA ILE A 96 -5.24 7.00 -9.03
C ILE A 96 -5.91 6.14 -10.09
N ILE A 97 -5.09 5.56 -10.96
CA ILE A 97 -5.53 4.52 -11.88
C ILE A 97 -5.39 3.20 -11.12
N PRO A 98 -6.49 2.48 -10.81
CA PRO A 98 -6.38 1.18 -10.15
C PRO A 98 -5.54 0.26 -11.03
N ALA A 99 -4.48 -0.32 -10.44
CA ALA A 99 -3.57 -1.24 -11.13
C ALA A 99 -4.39 -2.39 -11.75
N GLY A 100 -4.44 -2.44 -13.09
CA GLY A 100 -5.30 -3.35 -13.85
C GLY A 100 -6.12 -2.69 -14.98
N THR A 101 -6.12 -1.36 -15.08
CA THR A 101 -6.75 -0.61 -16.19
C THR A 101 -5.75 -0.16 -17.25
N GLU A 102 -4.65 -0.90 -17.42
CA GLU A 102 -3.95 -0.91 -18.71
C GLU A 102 -4.91 -1.50 -19.74
N LYS A 103 -5.68 -0.64 -20.41
CA LYS A 103 -6.23 -1.00 -21.71
C LYS A 103 -5.03 -1.40 -22.56
N VAL A 104 -4.93 -2.69 -22.84
CA VAL A 104 -4.14 -3.23 -23.95
C VAL A 104 -4.59 -2.45 -25.18
N ALA A 105 -3.81 -1.46 -25.58
CA ALA A 105 -3.98 -0.70 -26.81
C ALA A 105 -3.30 -1.44 -27.95
#